data_AF-T1EHA2-F1
#
_entry.id   AF-T1EHA2-F1
#
_cell.length_a   1.000
_cell.length_b   1.000
_cell.length_c   1.000
_cell.angle_alpha   90.00
_cell.angle_beta   90.00
_cell.angle_gamma   90.00
#
_symmetry.space_group_name_H-M   'P 1'
#
loop_
_entity.id
_entity.type
_entity.pdbx_description
1 polymer ?
#
loop_
_entity_poly.entity_id
_entity_poly.type
_entity_poly.pdbx_seq_one_letter_code
_entity_poly.pdbx_strand_id
1 'polypeptide(L)'
;YKVCHPDKDFIVGRLVEENIVDAICFSKRVVCFLTQNFLNSPFCMFEFEKSLQRNMEKNKERLIVLLNKSFEVDKKKLPRHMFNFLKTHTYIE
;
A
#
# COMPACT_ATOMS: atom_id res chain seq x y z
N TYR A 1 1.46 12.07 -15.43
CA TYR A 1 1.56 10.70 -14.85
C TYR A 1 0.26 9.94 -15.14
N LYS A 2 0.31 8.61 -15.27
CA LYS A 2 -0.90 7.75 -15.35
C LYS A 2 -1.05 7.02 -14.01
N VAL A 3 -2.23 7.05 -13.44
CA VAL A 3 -2.56 6.46 -12.13
C VAL A 3 -3.57 5.33 -12.36
N CYS A 4 -3.43 4.24 -11.60
CA CYS A 4 -4.43 3.19 -11.49
C CYS A 4 -5.21 3.42 -10.20
N HIS A 5 -6.53 3.59 -10.30
CA HIS A 5 -7.42 3.79 -9.15
C HIS A 5 -8.42 2.64 -9.08
N PRO A 6 -8.59 1.97 -7.92
CA PRO A 6 -9.44 0.79 -7.79
C PRO A 6 -10.85 0.97 -8.35
N ASP A 7 -11.52 2.09 -8.03
CA ASP A 7 -12.90 2.34 -8.46
C ASP A 7 -13.07 2.60 -9.96
N LYS A 8 -11.97 2.81 -10.69
CA LYS A 8 -11.98 3.19 -12.11
C LYS A 8 -11.41 2.13 -13.03
N ASP A 9 -10.30 1.51 -12.60
CA ASP A 9 -9.47 0.69 -13.47
C ASP A 9 -9.58 -0.81 -13.17
N PHE A 10 -10.24 -1.20 -12.07
CA PHE A 10 -10.43 -2.61 -11.76
C PHE A 10 -11.44 -3.24 -12.71
N ILE A 11 -11.11 -4.44 -13.17
CA ILE A 11 -11.96 -5.20 -14.09
C ILE A 11 -13.09 -5.82 -13.28
N VAL A 12 -14.32 -5.42 -13.59
CA VAL A 12 -15.53 -5.97 -12.96
C VAL A 12 -15.66 -7.46 -13.30
N GLY A 13 -16.06 -8.27 -12.31
CA GLY A 13 -16.17 -9.73 -12.46
C GLY A 13 -14.86 -10.49 -12.23
N ARG A 14 -13.73 -9.79 -12.07
CA ARG A 14 -12.47 -10.37 -11.59
C ARG A 14 -12.35 -10.23 -10.06
N LEU A 15 -11.61 -11.12 -9.42
CA LEU A 15 -11.31 -11.02 -8.00
C LEU A 15 -10.57 -9.70 -7.69
N VAL A 16 -10.97 -9.05 -6.59
CA VAL A 16 -10.37 -7.78 -6.16
C VAL A 16 -8.87 -7.96 -5.89
N GLU A 17 -8.48 -9.08 -5.29
CA GLU A 17 -7.08 -9.42 -5.02
C GLU A 17 -6.24 -9.54 -6.29
N GLU A 18 -6.79 -10.17 -7.34
CA GLU A 18 -6.12 -10.27 -8.64
C GLU A 18 -5.96 -8.90 -9.30
N ASN A 19 -7.01 -8.07 -9.25
CA ASN A 19 -6.94 -6.69 -9.73
C ASN A 19 -5.84 -5.89 -9.00
N ILE A 20 -5.72 -6.05 -7.68
CA ILE A 20 -4.67 -5.39 -6.88
C ILE A 20 -3.27 -5.88 -7.30
N VAL A 21 -3.06 -7.19 -7.40
CA VAL A 21 -1.76 -7.76 -7.78
C VAL A 21 -1.33 -7.29 -9.16
N ASP A 22 -2.26 -7.27 -10.12
CA ASP A 22 -1.99 -6.77 -11.46
C ASP A 22 -1.66 -5.27 -11.44
N ALA A 23 -2.45 -4.47 -10.71
CA ALA A 23 -2.20 -3.04 -10.57
C ALA A 23 -0.80 -2.76 -10.00
N ILE A 24 -0.36 -3.51 -8.97
CA ILE A 24 0.98 -3.41 -8.39
C ILE A 24 2.06 -3.82 -9.39
N CYS A 25 1.84 -4.91 -10.13
CA CYS A 25 2.80 -5.42 -11.11
C CYS A 25 3.04 -4.44 -12.25
N PHE A 26 1.97 -3.84 -12.79
CA PHE A 26 2.03 -2.91 -13.92
C PHE A 26 2.34 -1.46 -13.51
N SER A 27 2.24 -1.11 -12.23
CA SER A 27 2.53 0.25 -11.75
C SER A 27 4.00 0.43 -11.40
N LYS A 28 4.63 1.52 -11.86
CA LYS A 28 6.03 1.82 -11.51
C LYS A 28 6.22 2.04 -10.00
N ARG A 29 5.25 2.70 -9.38
CA ARG A 29 5.19 2.96 -7.94
C ARG A 29 3.79 2.67 -7.42
N VAL A 30 3.70 2.28 -6.16
CA VAL A 30 2.45 2.06 -5.42
C VAL A 30 2.41 3.09 -4.30
N VAL A 31 1.26 3.73 -4.11
CA VAL A 31 1.08 4.77 -3.10
C VAL A 31 0.06 4.31 -2.08
N CYS A 32 0.48 4.12 -0.83
CA CYS A 32 -0.43 3.78 0.26
C CYS A 32 -0.68 5.01 1.12
N PHE A 33 -1.95 5.42 1.24
CA PHE A 33 -2.36 6.51 2.11
C PHE A 33 -2.83 5.96 3.46
N LEU A 34 -1.98 6.11 4.48
CA LEU A 34 -2.22 5.61 5.82
C LEU A 34 -3.21 6.49 6.56
N THR A 35 -4.36 5.89 6.84
CA THR A 35 -5.46 6.44 7.63
C THR A 35 -6.05 5.33 8.49
N GLN A 36 -6.94 5.66 9.42
CA GLN A 36 -7.66 4.65 10.19
C GLN A 36 -8.49 3.71 9.29
N ASN A 37 -9.09 4.25 8.23
CA ASN A 37 -9.86 3.47 7.27
C ASN A 37 -8.97 2.50 6.48
N PHE A 38 -7.73 2.91 6.18
CA PHE A 38 -6.75 2.03 5.54
C PHE A 38 -6.48 0.78 6.39
N LEU A 39 -6.25 0.95 7.70
CA LEU A 39 -5.99 -0.17 8.62
C LEU A 39 -7.18 -1.13 8.75
N ASN A 40 -8.40 -0.61 8.61
CA ASN A 40 -9.62 -1.42 8.71
C ASN A 40 -10.01 -2.10 7.40
N SER A 41 -9.34 -1.77 6.28
CA SER A 41 -9.64 -2.32 4.96
C SER A 41 -8.73 -3.52 4.66
N PRO A 42 -9.29 -4.73 4.48
CA PRO A 42 -8.49 -5.92 4.17
C PRO A 42 -7.78 -5.78 2.83
N PHE A 43 -8.40 -5.11 1.84
CA PHE A 43 -7.81 -4.89 0.52
C PHE A 43 -6.65 -3.89 0.56
N CYS A 44 -6.76 -2.83 1.37
CA CYS A 44 -5.66 -1.88 1.55
C CYS A 44 -4.46 -2.54 2.27
N MET A 45 -4.74 -3.34 3.29
CA MET A 45 -3.72 -4.13 3.98
C MET A 45 -3.03 -5.13 3.04
N PHE A 46 -3.81 -5.83 2.22
CA PHE A 46 -3.29 -6.74 1.20
C PHE A 46 -2.43 -6.01 0.15
N GLU A 47 -2.88 -4.85 -0.35
CA GLU A 47 -2.11 -4.02 -1.27
C GLU A 47 -0.77 -3.59 -0.68
N PHE A 48 -0.76 -3.17 0.59
CA PHE A 48 0.47 -2.83 1.30
C PHE A 48 1.42 -4.02 1.39
N GLU A 49 0.95 -5.19 1.83
CA GLU A 49 1.80 -6.37 2.00
C GLU A 49 2.38 -6.84 0.66
N LYS A 50 1.56 -6.87 -0.40
CA LYS A 50 2.01 -7.26 -1.74
C LYS A 50 2.96 -6.26 -2.35
N SER A 51 2.72 -4.96 -2.18
CA SER A 51 3.63 -3.93 -2.67
C SER A 51 4.96 -3.93 -1.92
N LEU A 52 4.95 -4.15 -0.60
CA LEU A 52 6.15 -4.31 0.22
C LEU A 52 6.97 -5.53 -0.20
N GLN A 53 6.32 -6.69 -0.39
CA GLN A 53 6.96 -7.89 -0.90
C GLN A 53 7.62 -7.60 -2.27
N ARG A 54 6.90 -6.92 -3.16
CA ARG A 54 7.40 -6.56 -4.49
C ARG A 54 8.58 -5.58 -4.44
N ASN A 55 8.57 -4.66 -3.47
CA ASN A 55 9.65 -3.71 -3.19
C ASN A 55 10.96 -4.47 -2.88
N MET A 56 10.87 -5.46 -1.99
CA MET A 56 11.99 -6.31 -1.58
C MET A 56 12.47 -7.21 -2.71
N GLU A 57 11.57 -7.91 -3.40
CA GLU A 57 11.90 -8.80 -4.53
C GLU A 57 12.65 -8.09 -5.65
N LYS A 58 12.28 -6.83 -5.94
CA LYS A 58 12.89 -6.05 -7.00
C LYS A 58 14.07 -5.21 -6.51
N ASN A 59 14.34 -5.18 -5.21
CA ASN A 59 15.31 -4.31 -4.56
C ASN A 59 15.24 -2.86 -5.07
N LYS A 60 14.02 -2.33 -5.14
CA LYS A 60 13.71 -0.99 -5.70
C LYS A 60 12.70 -0.31 -4.81
N GLU A 61 12.88 0.97 -4.54
CA GLU A 61 11.92 1.83 -3.82
C GLU A 61 10.71 2.19 -4.70
N ARG A 62 9.72 1.30 -4.72
CA ARG A 62 8.47 1.44 -5.48
C ARG A 62 7.28 1.76 -4.58
N LEU A 63 7.35 1.42 -3.29
CA LEU A 63 6.31 1.73 -2.32
C LEU A 63 6.52 3.13 -1.74
N ILE A 64 5.54 4.00 -1.92
CA ILE A 64 5.46 5.33 -1.29
C ILE A 64 4.37 5.26 -0.23
N VAL A 65 4.69 5.70 0.98
CA VAL A 65 3.72 5.80 2.05
C VAL A 65 3.45 7.27 2.37
N LEU A 66 2.18 7.63 2.34
CA LEU A 66 1.67 8.93 2.74
C LEU A 66 1.00 8.77 4.10
N LEU A 67 1.45 9.51 5.10
CA LEU A 67 0.92 9.48 6.47
C LEU A 67 -0.03 10.65 6.66
N ASN A 68 -1.24 10.40 7.17
CA ASN A 68 -2.10 11.49 7.61
C ASN A 68 -1.57 12.09 8.92
N LYS A 69 -1.42 13.41 9.01
CA LYS A 69 -0.93 14.11 10.22
C LYS A 69 -1.70 13.81 11.50
N SER A 70 -2.99 13.46 11.39
CA SER A 70 -3.81 13.07 12.54
C SER A 70 -3.63 11.61 12.95
N PHE A 71 -2.83 10.84 12.20
CA PHE A 71 -2.61 9.43 12.44
C PHE A 71 -1.34 9.23 13.28
N GLU A 72 -1.52 8.86 14.54
CA GLU A 72 -0.41 8.52 15.43
C GLU A 72 0.14 7.13 15.09
N VAL A 73 1.43 7.07 14.78
CA VAL A 73 2.16 5.81 14.55
C VAL A 73 2.39 5.10 15.89
N ASP A 74 1.38 4.38 16.37
CA ASP A 74 1.47 3.55 17.58
C ASP A 74 1.73 2.08 17.21
N LYS A 75 2.78 1.49 17.81
CA LYS A 75 3.13 0.07 17.66
C LYS A 75 1.99 -0.87 18.08
N LYS A 76 1.08 -0.43 18.95
CA LYS A 76 -0.10 -1.23 19.36
C LYS A 76 -1.20 -1.25 18.31
N LYS A 77 -1.29 -0.22 17.47
CA LYS A 77 -2.36 -0.06 16.47
C LYS A 77 -1.94 -0.55 15.09
N LEU A 78 -0.64 -0.50 14.77
CA LEU A 78 -0.13 -0.91 13.46
C LEU A 78 0.30 -2.38 13.42
N PRO A 79 0.00 -3.09 12.33
CA PRO A 79 0.62 -4.37 12.01
C PRO A 79 2.15 -4.27 11.98
N ARG A 80 2.83 -5.34 12.45
CA ARG A 80 4.30 -5.36 12.63
C ARG A 80 5.05 -5.00 11.34
N HIS A 81 4.59 -5.49 10.19
CA HIS A 81 5.21 -5.25 8.89
C HIS A 81 5.17 -3.76 8.50
N MET A 82 4.03 -3.09 8.74
CA MET A 82 3.87 -1.66 8.50
C MET A 82 4.72 -0.82 9.45
N PHE A 83 4.72 -1.16 10.73
CA PHE A 83 5.53 -0.46 11.73
C PHE A 83 7.03 -0.57 11.39
N ASN A 84 7.49 -1.74 10.96
CA ASN A 84 8.87 -1.94 10.54
C ASN A 84 9.19 -1.18 9.25
N PHE A 85 8.27 -1.15 8.28
CA PHE A 85 8.43 -0.35 7.07
C PHE A 85 8.62 1.14 7.38
N LEU A 86 7.73 1.73 8.20
CA LEU A 86 7.81 3.14 8.58
C LEU A 86 9.10 3.51 9.32
N LYS A 87 9.74 2.55 9.99
CA LYS A 87 11.06 2.75 10.63
C LYS A 87 12.25 2.66 9.69
N THR A 88 12.10 1.94 8.58
CA THR A 88 13.21 1.59 7.69
C THR A 88 13.18 2.35 6.38
N HIS A 89 12.04 2.92 6.02
CA HIS A 89 11.80 3.61 4.77
C HIS A 89 11.24 5.01 5.02
N THR A 90 11.44 5.90 4.06
CA THR A 90 10.90 7.25 4.10
C THR A 90 9.41 7.26 3.79
N TYR A 91 8.67 8.14 4.49
CA TYR A 91 7.26 8.43 4.25
C TYR A 91 7.07 9.95 4.17
N ILE A 92 5.92 10.38 3.64
CA ILE A 92 5.56 11.80 3.48
C ILE A 92 4.39 12.12 4.41
N GLU A 93 4.46 13.24 5.13
CA GLU A 93 3.43 13.76 6.07
C GLU A 93 2.69 14.99 5.54
#